data_AF-A0A7Y2GB17-F1
#
_entry.id   AF-A0A7Y2GB17-F1
#
_cell.length_a   1.000
_cell.length_b   1.000
_cell.length_c   1.000
_cell.angle_alpha   90.00
_cell.angle_beta   90.00
_cell.angle_gamma   90.00
#
_symmetry.space_group_name_H-M   'P 1'
#
loop_
_entity.id
_entity.type
_entity.pdbx_description
1 polymer ?
#
loop_
_entity_poly.entity_id
_entity_poly.type
_entity_poly.pdbx_seq_one_letter_code
_entity_poly.pdbx_strand_id
1 'polypeptide(L)'
;MSARLRFLLLQVRNPGDPMIPQEVDCFAWALGCGTEQIHVFDLLTGVPTRSQIAAVDAVLLGGSGDYSVARGGPWLEAALDAMRDLHRLSKPTFASCWG
;
A
#
# COMPACT_ATOMS: atom_id res chain seq x y z
N MET A 1 10.80 11.65 22.54
CA MET A 1 10.45 10.34 21.95
C MET A 1 9.81 10.62 20.60
N SER A 2 10.41 10.15 19.51
CA SER A 2 9.76 10.22 18.20
C SER A 2 8.50 9.32 18.23
N ALA A 3 7.38 9.80 17.70
CA ALA A 3 6.15 9.01 17.67
C ALA A 3 6.33 7.78 16.76
N ARG A 4 5.79 6.62 17.17
CA ARG A 4 5.85 5.39 16.38
C ARG A 4 4.82 5.46 15.25
N LEU A 5 5.29 5.84 14.06
CA LEU A 5 4.44 5.98 12.87
C LEU A 5 3.85 4.64 12.42
N ARG A 6 2.64 4.68 11.88
CA ARG A 6 1.94 3.53 11.30
C ARG A 6 1.73 3.73 9.80
N PHE A 7 1.91 2.67 9.05
CA PHE A 7 1.88 2.68 7.60
C PHE A 7 0.85 1.68 7.09
N LEU A 8 0.19 2.03 5.99
CA LEU A 8 -0.60 1.09 5.19
C LEU A 8 0.13 0.86 3.86
N LEU A 9 0.63 -0.34 3.63
CA LEU A 9 1.23 -0.75 2.36
C LEU A 9 0.17 -1.37 1.46
N LEU A 10 -0.10 -0.71 0.33
CA LEU A 10 -0.95 -1.20 -0.74
C LEU A 10 -0.10 -2.04 -1.70
N GLN A 11 -0.50 -3.29 -1.89
CA GLN A 11 0.14 -4.23 -2.82
C GLN A 11 -0.85 -4.66 -3.89
N VAL A 12 -0.34 -5.16 -5.02
CA VAL A 12 -1.16 -5.90 -6.00
C VAL A 12 -0.48 -7.25 -6.20
N ARG A 13 -0.85 -8.25 -5.41
CA ARG A 13 -0.12 -9.54 -5.36
C ARG A 13 -1.07 -10.72 -5.18
N ASN A 14 -0.79 -11.82 -5.86
CA ASN A 14 -1.58 -13.03 -5.71
C ASN A 14 -1.45 -13.61 -4.28
N PRO A 15 -2.52 -14.22 -3.73
CA PRO A 15 -2.44 -14.91 -2.45
C PRO A 15 -1.31 -15.95 -2.44
N GLY A 16 -0.45 -15.87 -1.43
CA GLY A 16 0.69 -16.79 -1.28
C GLY A 16 1.95 -16.40 -2.07
N ASP A 17 1.98 -15.23 -2.72
CA ASP A 17 3.20 -14.69 -3.33
C ASP A 17 4.28 -14.47 -2.25
N PRO A 18 5.46 -15.14 -2.34
CA PRO A 18 6.54 -15.01 -1.36
C PRO A 18 7.11 -13.59 -1.27
N MET A 19 6.84 -12.74 -2.25
CA MET A 19 7.27 -11.34 -2.26
C MET A 19 6.41 -10.44 -1.39
N ILE A 20 5.22 -10.89 -0.93
CA ILE A 20 4.37 -10.15 0.02
C ILE A 20 5.17 -9.78 1.29
N PRO A 21 5.73 -10.74 2.06
CA PRO A 21 6.51 -10.43 3.24
C PRO A 21 7.85 -9.73 2.92
N GLN A 22 8.48 -10.10 1.80
CA GLN A 22 9.78 -9.52 1.42
C GLN A 22 9.67 -8.02 1.12
N GLU A 23 8.58 -7.57 0.51
CA GLU A 23 8.34 -6.14 0.27
C GLU A 23 8.10 -5.37 1.57
N VAL A 24 7.40 -5.97 2.54
CA VAL A 24 7.23 -5.40 3.89
C VAL A 24 8.59 -5.22 4.56
N ASP A 25 9.46 -6.24 4.49
CA ASP A 25 10.82 -6.17 5.04
C ASP A 25 11.64 -5.03 4.40
N CYS A 26 11.55 -4.86 3.08
CA CYS A 26 12.22 -3.78 2.36
C CYS A 26 11.74 -2.40 2.82
N PHE A 27 10.42 -2.18 2.94
CA PHE A 27 9.90 -0.90 3.43
C PHE A 27 10.26 -0.65 4.89
N ALA A 28 10.16 -1.66 5.76
CA ALA A 28 10.52 -1.55 7.16
C ALA A 28 12.00 -1.15 7.32
N TRP A 29 12.88 -1.80 6.56
CA TRP A 29 14.30 -1.46 6.53
C TRP A 29 14.55 -0.02 6.05
N ALA A 30 13.93 0.38 4.94
CA ALA A 30 14.11 1.73 4.37
C ALA A 30 13.56 2.85 5.28
N LEU A 31 12.47 2.58 6.00
CA LEU A 31 11.82 3.53 6.92
C LEU A 31 12.45 3.52 8.33
N GLY A 32 13.32 2.54 8.62
CA GLY A 32 13.88 2.34 9.95
C GLY A 32 12.81 2.01 11.01
N CYS A 33 11.77 1.26 10.62
CA CYS A 33 10.67 0.87 11.50
C CYS A 33 10.55 -0.67 11.60
N GLY A 34 9.77 -1.17 12.56
CA GLY A 34 9.45 -2.59 12.61
C GLY A 34 8.34 -2.97 11.63
N THR A 35 8.31 -4.23 11.21
CA THR A 35 7.32 -4.75 10.25
C THR A 35 5.90 -4.70 10.80
N GLU A 36 5.72 -4.76 12.11
CA GLU A 36 4.45 -4.60 12.82
C GLU A 36 3.86 -3.18 12.70
N GLN A 37 4.64 -2.19 12.27
CA GLN A 37 4.16 -0.84 11.97
C GLN A 37 3.57 -0.72 10.56
N ILE A 38 3.70 -1.76 9.73
CA ILE A 38 3.24 -1.78 8.34
C ILE A 38 2.09 -2.78 8.23
N HIS A 39 0.89 -2.26 7.96
CA HIS A 39 -0.25 -3.09 7.62
C HIS A 39 -0.36 -3.24 6.11
N VAL A 40 -0.54 -4.46 5.63
CA VAL A 40 -0.69 -4.74 4.20
C VAL A 40 -2.16 -4.76 3.81
N PHE A 41 -2.48 -4.19 2.64
CA PHE A 41 -3.76 -4.36 1.97
C PHE A 41 -3.52 -4.68 0.49
N ASP A 42 -4.06 -5.81 0.03
CA ASP A 42 -3.96 -6.22 -1.37
C ASP A 42 -5.14 -5.68 -2.19
N LEU A 43 -4.83 -4.86 -3.18
CA LEU A 43 -5.80 -4.20 -4.06
C LEU A 43 -6.52 -5.17 -5.01
N LEU A 44 -6.03 -6.41 -5.17
CA LEU A 44 -6.78 -7.45 -5.88
C LEU A 44 -8.01 -7.92 -5.12
N THR A 45 -8.03 -7.72 -3.79
CA THR A 45 -9.15 -8.12 -2.92
C THR A 45 -10.16 -7.00 -2.67
N GLY A 46 -9.89 -5.79 -3.16
CA GLY A 46 -10.75 -4.62 -2.98
C GLY A 46 -9.94 -3.34 -2.77
N VAL A 47 -10.46 -2.43 -1.96
CA VAL A 47 -9.77 -1.18 -1.58
C VAL A 47 -9.88 -0.91 -0.09
N PRO A 48 -8.88 -0.26 0.52
CA PRO A 48 -8.97 0.12 1.92
C PRO A 48 -10.12 1.12 2.12
N THR A 49 -10.85 0.94 3.22
CA THR A 49 -11.87 1.90 3.64
C THR A 49 -11.24 3.22 4.07
N ARG A 50 -12.02 4.31 4.03
CA ARG A 50 -11.56 5.62 4.50
C ARG A 50 -11.12 5.63 5.97
N SER A 51 -11.77 4.83 6.82
CA SER A 51 -11.36 4.69 8.22
C SER A 51 -10.00 4.00 8.36
N GLN A 52 -9.71 2.98 7.54
CA GLN A 52 -8.39 2.35 7.49
C GLN A 52 -7.30 3.33 7.03
N ILE A 53 -7.58 4.13 5.99
CA ILE A 53 -6.66 5.18 5.51
C ILE A 53 -6.43 6.26 6.58
N ALA A 54 -7.50 6.69 7.28
CA ALA A 54 -7.40 7.69 8.32
C ALA A 54 -6.63 7.21 9.56
N ALA A 55 -6.65 5.89 9.83
CA ALA A 55 -6.00 5.29 10.99
C ALA A 55 -4.48 5.15 10.87
N VAL A 56 -3.89 5.41 9.70
CA VAL A 56 -2.42 5.36 9.49
C VAL A 56 -1.85 6.75 9.24
N ASP A 57 -0.56 6.92 9.51
CA ASP A 57 0.13 8.20 9.35
C ASP A 57 0.49 8.43 7.87
N ALA A 58 0.86 7.37 7.15
CA ALA A 58 1.14 7.41 5.72
C ALA A 58 0.69 6.14 5.00
N VAL A 59 0.49 6.26 3.69
CA VAL A 59 0.18 5.14 2.79
C VAL A 59 1.38 4.91 1.87
N LEU A 60 1.76 3.65 1.72
CA LEU A 60 2.85 3.20 0.85
C LEU A 60 2.23 2.44 -0.31
N LEU A 61 2.71 2.64 -1.53
CA LEU A 61 2.34 1.84 -2.69
C LEU A 61 3.53 0.99 -3.11
N GLY A 62 3.34 -0.32 -3.05
CA GLY A 62 4.30 -1.35 -3.40
C GLY A 62 4.23 -1.77 -4.86
N GLY A 63 4.82 -2.91 -5.17
CA GLY A 63 4.85 -3.47 -6.52
C GLY A 63 3.54 -4.19 -6.90
N SER A 64 3.39 -4.43 -8.20
CA SER A 64 2.21 -5.09 -8.78
C SER A 64 2.42 -6.51 -9.30
N GLY A 65 3.59 -7.11 -9.08
CA GLY A 65 3.89 -8.47 -9.55
C GLY A 65 3.57 -8.66 -11.05
N ASP A 66 2.60 -9.53 -11.35
CA ASP A 66 2.14 -9.87 -12.70
C ASP A 66 1.26 -8.81 -13.36
N TYR A 67 0.83 -7.80 -12.60
CA TYR A 67 -0.17 -6.82 -13.04
C TYR A 67 0.48 -5.55 -13.60
N SER A 68 -0.17 -4.94 -14.58
CA SER A 68 0.31 -3.73 -15.26
C SER A 68 -0.74 -2.62 -15.17
N VAL A 69 -0.34 -1.41 -14.77
CA VAL A 69 -1.21 -0.21 -14.85
C VAL A 69 -1.67 0.03 -16.28
N ALA A 70 -0.79 -0.14 -17.28
CA ALA A 70 -1.10 0.17 -18.67
C ALA A 70 -2.10 -0.81 -19.29
N ARG A 71 -2.03 -2.11 -18.93
CA ARG A 71 -3.02 -3.11 -19.37
C ARG A 71 -4.29 -3.09 -18.51
N GLY A 72 -4.16 -2.67 -17.26
CA GLY A 72 -5.24 -2.60 -16.28
C GLY A 72 -5.80 -3.97 -15.89
N GLY A 73 -7.07 -3.97 -15.51
CA GLY A 73 -7.81 -5.13 -15.03
C GLY A 73 -9.00 -4.69 -14.17
N PRO A 74 -9.87 -5.63 -13.76
CA PRO A 74 -11.07 -5.30 -12.97
C PRO A 74 -10.77 -4.58 -11.64
N TRP A 75 -9.57 -4.74 -11.10
CA TRP A 75 -9.11 -4.12 -9.85
C TRP A 75 -8.64 -2.66 -10.02
N LEU A 76 -8.27 -2.24 -11.24
CA LEU A 76 -7.57 -0.96 -11.46
C LEU A 76 -8.47 0.24 -11.17
N GLU A 77 -9.72 0.25 -11.64
CA GLU A 77 -10.62 1.39 -11.42
C GLU A 77 -10.87 1.64 -9.93
N ALA A 78 -11.07 0.57 -9.16
CA ALA A 78 -11.21 0.67 -7.72
C ALA A 78 -9.92 1.21 -7.07
N ALA A 79 -8.75 0.71 -7.48
CA ALA A 79 -7.47 1.23 -7.01
C ALA A 79 -7.28 2.73 -7.32
N LEU A 80 -7.67 3.19 -8.51
CA LEU A 80 -7.64 4.60 -8.90
C LEU A 80 -8.59 5.45 -8.04
N ASP A 81 -9.77 4.92 -7.69
CA ASP A 81 -10.67 5.59 -6.74
C ASP A 81 -10.06 5.71 -5.35
N ALA A 82 -9.35 4.68 -4.87
CA ALA A 82 -8.60 4.76 -3.63
C ALA A 82 -7.52 5.86 -3.69
N MET A 83 -6.81 6.02 -4.82
CA MET A 83 -5.82 7.09 -5.01
C MET A 83 -6.43 8.48 -4.98
N ARG A 84 -7.61 8.64 -5.60
CA ARG A 84 -8.38 9.89 -5.53
C ARG A 84 -8.77 10.21 -4.09
N ASP A 85 -9.10 9.21 -3.29
CA ASP A 85 -9.40 9.39 -1.87
C ASP A 85 -8.17 9.74 -1.03
N LEU A 86 -7.00 9.14 -1.30
CA LEU A 86 -5.73 9.55 -0.66
C LEU A 86 -5.44 11.03 -0.94
N HIS A 87 -5.60 11.46 -2.19
CA HIS A 87 -5.40 12.85 -2.60
C HIS A 87 -6.38 13.81 -1.90
N ARG A 88 -7.67 13.48 -1.87
CA ARG A 88 -8.70 14.30 -1.18
C ARG A 88 -8.45 14.46 0.31
N LEU A 89 -7.88 13.44 0.94
CA LEU A 89 -7.55 13.44 2.37
C LEU A 89 -6.20 14.10 2.68
N SER A 90 -5.47 14.56 1.66
CA SER A 90 -4.07 15.02 1.79
C SER A 90 -3.21 14.01 2.56
N LYS A 91 -3.48 12.71 2.37
CA LYS A 91 -2.81 11.63 3.10
C LYS A 91 -1.37 11.51 2.58
N PRO A 92 -0.33 11.64 3.45
CA PRO A 92 1.04 11.40 3.03
C PRO A 92 1.16 10.03 2.37
N THR A 93 1.67 10.05 1.14
CA THR A 93 1.72 8.87 0.29
C THR A 93 3.10 8.77 -0.34
N PHE A 94 3.68 7.57 -0.31
CA PHE A 94 4.93 7.25 -1.00
C PHE A 94 4.70 6.07 -1.93
N ALA A 95 5.18 6.21 -3.16
CA ALA A 95 4.98 5.26 -4.23
C ALA A 95 6.32 4.70 -4.70
N SER A 96 6.41 3.37 -4.79
CA SER A 96 7.62 2.66 -5.22
C SER A 96 7.32 1.74 -6.40
N CYS A 97 8.18 1.79 -7.42
CA CYS A 97 8.11 0.96 -8.62
C CYS A 97 6.80 1.15 -9.41
N TRP A 98 5.78 0.31 -9.17
CA TRP A 98 4.47 0.39 -9.80
C TRP A 98 3.58 1.47 -9.19
N GLY A 99 3.76 1.73 -7.89
CA GLY A 99 2.93 2.62 -7.09
C GLY A 99 2.87 4.05 -7.59
#